data_AF-A0A426CHJ0-F1
#
_entry.id   AF-A0A426CHJ0-F1
#
_cell.length_a   1.000
_cell.length_b   1.000
_cell.length_c   1.000
_cell.angle_alpha   90.00
_cell.angle_beta   90.00
_cell.angle_gamma   90.00
#
_symmetry.space_group_name_H-M   'P 1'
#
loop_
_entity.id
_entity.type
_entity.pdbx_description
1 polymer ?
#
loop_
_entity_poly.entity_id
_entity_poly.type
_entity_poly.pdbx_seq_one_letter_code
_entity_poly.pdbx_strand_id
1 'polypeptide(L)'
;MVLSEELRMKNKGCPVPRTRGSIIIVVLVTLLLASFMIMKFMEASSLDLLLAARKADRHRLRDDAYAALELTLAVMAEVKAIDGDKLYAPAQGWADPYTYAGLAPREGVMVEITFEDESGKLSLPKIDQNKLILFCEKQNMLTRDAQRFADAWLAWTKADHNALNFDSAPSVYEREPLPHKVPQRSPRSWDEVAAIAIVRDYLIDAETGRLTPFGEVFQDSMSLYSFGSTNINSARPGLLTMAGMDEYQIQRLQQFNDGTTPPPSGTLPFFRDVKEAARIAQGYADYQYFGAEIRCLRVLVTVREGVAVSRLQVLLALEDGVSLPDITAAPSTSTTATGYWGNTSTSTTATNANASGGGNSATGAGGNRNTGGRNTGGAGNTANSGATRGGTGTASNSGRTTTSGSSTSSSSTSEQTLNYPFTILEILEDNGPPASADENSETDAGVGTTTAAPAATARAATVRSTSSI
;
A
#
# COMPACT_ATOMS: atom_id res chain seq x y z
N MET A 1 124.56 24.41 -40.95
CA MET A 1 123.46 23.84 -40.14
C MET A 1 122.42 23.32 -41.11
N VAL A 2 122.17 22.02 -41.07
CA VAL A 2 121.70 21.19 -42.17
C VAL A 2 120.47 20.39 -41.71
N LEU A 3 119.54 20.12 -42.65
CA LEU A 3 118.40 19.16 -42.66
C LEU A 3 117.16 19.50 -41.81
N SER A 4 115.92 19.07 -42.09
CA SER A 4 115.12 18.62 -43.25
C SER A 4 113.82 17.97 -42.69
N GLU A 5 112.75 17.93 -43.49
CA GLU A 5 111.74 16.85 -43.63
C GLU A 5 110.72 16.45 -42.52
N GLU A 6 109.43 16.54 -42.92
CA GLU A 6 108.40 15.47 -43.03
C GLU A 6 107.82 14.67 -41.83
N LEU A 7 106.49 14.44 -41.95
CA LEU A 7 105.66 13.27 -41.58
C LEU A 7 105.03 13.08 -40.17
N ARG A 8 103.71 13.35 -40.13
CA ARG A 8 102.60 12.35 -40.10
C ARG A 8 102.32 11.48 -38.85
N MET A 9 101.05 11.66 -38.38
CA MET A 9 100.11 10.73 -37.72
C MET A 9 100.36 10.21 -36.29
N LYS A 10 99.38 10.43 -35.39
CA LYS A 10 98.57 9.31 -34.86
C LYS A 10 97.23 9.75 -34.22
N ASN A 11 96.19 9.09 -34.71
CA ASN A 11 94.80 9.13 -34.30
C ASN A 11 94.59 8.35 -32.98
N LYS A 12 93.72 8.82 -32.07
CA LYS A 12 93.06 7.98 -31.06
C LYS A 12 91.62 8.47 -30.89
N GLY A 13 90.70 7.75 -31.51
CA GLY A 13 89.27 7.91 -31.29
C GLY A 13 88.88 7.48 -29.89
N CYS A 14 87.93 8.21 -29.31
CA CYS A 14 87.17 7.80 -28.13
C CYS A 14 85.72 7.53 -28.60
N PRO A 15 85.12 6.36 -28.33
CA PRO A 15 83.74 6.09 -28.74
C PRO A 15 82.77 6.75 -27.75
N VAL A 16 81.85 7.57 -28.27
CA VAL A 16 80.73 8.13 -27.50
C VAL A 16 79.61 7.08 -27.41
N PRO A 17 79.02 6.80 -26.23
CA PRO A 17 77.94 5.82 -26.10
C PRO A 17 76.62 6.36 -26.67
N ARG A 18 75.84 5.45 -27.28
CA ARG A 18 74.56 5.73 -27.97
C ARG A 18 73.43 6.02 -26.97
N THR A 19 72.90 7.24 -26.96
CA THR A 19 71.71 7.68 -26.18
C THR A 19 70.40 7.72 -26.99
N ARG A 20 70.26 6.91 -28.04
CA ARG A 20 69.06 6.93 -28.91
C ARG A 20 67.99 5.88 -28.57
N GLY A 21 68.26 4.94 -27.66
CA GLY A 21 67.26 3.96 -27.20
C GLY A 21 66.32 4.49 -26.10
N SER A 22 66.80 5.40 -25.25
CA SER A 22 66.05 5.88 -24.08
C SER A 22 64.84 6.75 -24.45
N ILE A 23 64.94 7.58 -25.50
CA ILE A 23 63.83 8.43 -25.97
C ILE A 23 62.67 7.57 -26.51
N ILE A 24 62.98 6.50 -27.23
CA ILE A 24 61.96 5.58 -27.76
C ILE A 24 61.23 4.87 -26.61
N ILE A 25 61.96 4.46 -25.57
CA ILE A 25 61.37 3.81 -24.39
C ILE A 25 60.46 4.77 -23.62
N VAL A 26 60.86 6.03 -23.42
CA VAL A 26 60.02 7.03 -22.72
C VAL A 26 58.74 7.32 -23.51
N VAL A 27 58.84 7.49 -24.83
CA VAL A 27 57.65 7.69 -25.69
C VAL A 27 56.74 6.46 -25.66
N LEU A 28 57.29 5.25 -25.71
CA LEU A 28 56.51 4.02 -25.62
C LEU A 28 55.79 3.89 -24.26
N VAL A 29 56.49 4.17 -23.16
CA VAL A 29 55.92 4.10 -21.80
C VAL A 29 54.84 5.15 -21.60
N THR A 30 55.05 6.38 -22.08
CA THR A 30 54.02 7.43 -21.99
C THR A 30 52.80 7.12 -22.85
N LEU A 31 52.96 6.57 -24.05
CA LEU A 31 51.85 6.10 -24.88
C LEU A 31 51.10 4.94 -24.24
N LEU A 32 51.80 3.99 -23.62
CA LEU A 32 51.19 2.85 -22.94
C LEU A 32 50.41 3.32 -21.70
N LEU A 33 50.97 4.25 -20.92
CA LEU A 33 50.30 4.84 -19.76
C LEU A 33 49.09 5.69 -20.17
N ALA A 34 49.20 6.47 -21.25
CA ALA A 34 48.09 7.24 -21.81
C ALA A 34 46.97 6.31 -22.32
N SER A 35 47.32 5.24 -23.03
CA SER A 35 46.37 4.23 -23.50
C SER A 35 45.65 3.53 -22.33
N PHE A 36 46.40 3.15 -21.28
CA PHE A 36 45.82 2.57 -20.07
C PHE A 36 44.89 3.55 -19.33
N MET A 37 45.26 4.83 -19.24
CA MET A 37 44.40 5.85 -18.65
C MET A 37 43.10 6.05 -19.44
N ILE A 38 43.17 6.08 -20.77
CA ILE A 38 41.98 6.20 -21.63
C ILE A 38 41.07 4.99 -21.45
N MET A 39 41.64 3.77 -21.41
CA MET A 39 40.87 2.54 -21.16
C MET A 39 40.13 2.62 -19.81
N LYS A 40 40.84 3.00 -18.75
CA LYS A 40 40.28 3.12 -17.40
C LYS A 40 39.21 4.21 -17.30
N PHE A 41 39.41 5.33 -17.98
CA PHE A 41 38.42 6.40 -18.04
C PHE A 41 37.17 5.99 -18.81
N MET A 42 37.31 5.20 -19.88
CA MET A 42 36.19 4.71 -20.68
C MET A 42 35.38 3.66 -19.91
N GLU A 43 36.04 2.74 -19.20
CA GLU A 43 35.39 1.81 -18.26
C GLU A 43 34.59 2.57 -17.19
N ALA A 44 35.19 3.57 -16.52
CA ALA A 44 34.50 4.36 -15.50
C ALA A 44 33.32 5.17 -16.08
N SER A 45 33.53 5.83 -17.22
CA SER A 45 32.52 6.69 -17.85
C SER A 45 31.35 5.88 -18.43
N SER A 46 31.60 4.68 -18.93
CA SER A 46 30.53 3.81 -19.46
C SER A 46 29.58 3.32 -18.36
N LEU A 47 30.12 2.93 -17.19
CA LEU A 47 29.32 2.52 -16.05
C LEU A 47 28.49 3.70 -15.51
N ASP A 48 29.12 4.87 -15.37
CA ASP A 48 28.44 6.08 -14.90
C ASP A 48 27.33 6.53 -15.86
N LEU A 49 27.56 6.46 -17.18
CA LEU A 49 26.55 6.79 -18.18
C LEU A 49 25.38 5.79 -18.14
N LEU A 50 25.67 4.49 -18.04
CA LEU A 50 24.63 3.46 -17.93
C LEU A 50 23.80 3.65 -16.66
N LEU A 51 24.45 3.94 -15.53
CA LEU A 51 23.78 4.21 -14.26
C LEU A 51 22.96 5.51 -14.32
N ALA A 52 23.47 6.55 -14.98
CA ALA A 52 22.74 7.80 -15.21
C ALA A 52 21.51 7.60 -16.11
N ALA A 53 21.64 6.84 -17.20
CA ALA A 53 20.52 6.45 -18.06
C ALA A 53 19.45 5.68 -17.26
N ARG A 54 19.85 4.65 -16.51
CA ARG A 54 18.92 3.89 -15.65
C ARG A 54 18.25 4.72 -14.55
N LYS A 55 18.91 5.76 -14.04
CA LYS A 55 18.28 6.70 -13.10
C LYS A 55 17.27 7.58 -13.81
N ALA A 56 17.61 8.10 -14.98
CA ALA A 56 16.71 8.93 -15.79
C ALA A 56 15.46 8.15 -16.21
N ASP A 57 15.60 6.90 -16.65
CA ASP A 57 14.48 6.04 -17.04
C ASP A 57 13.55 5.77 -15.86
N ARG A 58 14.11 5.50 -14.67
CA ARG A 58 13.32 5.31 -13.44
C ARG A 58 12.53 6.56 -13.06
N HIS A 59 13.14 7.74 -13.15
CA HIS A 59 12.44 8.98 -12.86
C HIS A 59 11.30 9.22 -13.84
N ARG A 60 11.53 8.99 -15.14
CA ARG A 60 10.50 9.13 -16.18
C ARG A 60 9.33 8.16 -15.97
N LEU A 61 9.63 6.88 -15.71
CA LEU A 61 8.60 5.88 -15.44
C LEU A 61 7.79 6.18 -14.18
N ARG A 62 8.46 6.72 -13.15
CA ARG A 62 7.78 7.20 -11.95
C ARG A 62 6.84 8.35 -12.30
N ASP A 63 7.30 9.33 -13.06
CA ASP A 63 6.45 10.46 -13.49
C ASP A 63 5.25 9.98 -14.33
N ASP A 64 5.45 9.01 -15.23
CA ASP A 64 4.38 8.39 -16.00
C ASP A 64 3.37 7.64 -15.09
N ALA A 65 3.85 6.96 -14.05
CA ALA A 65 2.99 6.25 -13.09
C ALA A 65 2.13 7.21 -12.27
N TYR A 66 2.70 8.33 -11.81
CA TYR A 66 1.96 9.38 -11.13
C TYR A 66 0.98 10.09 -12.08
N ALA A 67 1.36 10.34 -13.33
CA ALA A 67 0.45 10.91 -14.33
C ALA A 67 -0.75 9.98 -14.61
N ALA A 68 -0.52 8.66 -14.70
CA ALA A 68 -1.57 7.67 -14.87
C ALA A 68 -2.49 7.58 -13.63
N LEU A 69 -1.92 7.66 -12.42
CA LEU A 69 -2.70 7.75 -11.18
C LEU A 69 -3.58 9.01 -11.17
N GLU A 70 -3.02 10.17 -11.48
CA GLU A 70 -3.76 11.44 -11.55
C GLU A 70 -4.93 11.37 -12.53
N LEU A 71 -4.71 10.80 -13.73
CA LEU A 71 -5.77 10.56 -14.70
C LEU A 71 -6.86 9.64 -14.11
N THR A 72 -6.46 8.57 -13.43
CA THR A 72 -7.39 7.63 -12.78
C THR A 72 -8.24 8.33 -11.73
N LEU A 73 -7.63 9.13 -10.86
CA LEU A 73 -8.32 9.90 -9.83
C LEU A 73 -9.28 10.93 -10.42
N ALA A 74 -8.88 11.62 -11.50
CA ALA A 74 -9.74 12.57 -12.19
C ALA A 74 -10.99 11.89 -12.79
N VAL A 75 -10.81 10.78 -13.51
CA VAL A 75 -11.92 10.01 -14.09
C VAL A 75 -12.83 9.44 -13.00
N MET A 76 -12.27 8.90 -11.92
CA MET A 76 -13.06 8.42 -10.79
C MET A 76 -13.86 9.54 -10.14
N ALA A 77 -13.28 10.73 -9.96
CA ALA A 77 -13.95 11.89 -9.38
C ALA A 77 -15.11 12.36 -10.26
N GLU A 78 -14.93 12.37 -11.59
CA GLU A 78 -15.98 12.71 -12.54
C GLU A 78 -17.13 11.69 -12.50
N VAL A 79 -16.82 10.38 -12.57
CA VAL A 79 -17.87 9.35 -12.51
C VAL A 79 -18.59 9.35 -11.17
N LYS A 80 -17.88 9.57 -10.05
CA LYS A 80 -18.47 9.74 -8.73
C LYS A 80 -19.45 10.93 -8.74
N ALA A 81 -19.05 12.07 -9.30
CA ALA A 81 -19.92 13.24 -9.40
C ALA A 81 -21.17 13.01 -10.27
N ILE A 82 -21.04 12.23 -11.35
CA ILE A 82 -22.17 11.86 -12.22
C ILE A 82 -23.15 10.91 -11.52
N ASP A 83 -22.64 9.91 -10.78
CA ASP A 83 -23.46 8.84 -10.20
C ASP A 83 -23.86 9.08 -8.74
N GLY A 84 -24.21 10.34 -8.42
CA GLY A 84 -24.79 10.71 -7.13
C GLY A 84 -23.80 10.69 -5.96
N ASP A 85 -22.54 11.04 -6.23
CA ASP A 85 -21.41 11.02 -5.29
C ASP A 85 -21.04 9.62 -4.77
N LYS A 86 -21.30 8.56 -5.55
CA LYS A 86 -21.07 7.17 -5.13
C LYS A 86 -20.32 6.37 -6.18
N LEU A 87 -19.42 5.51 -5.70
CA LEU A 87 -18.73 4.51 -6.52
C LEU A 87 -19.13 3.12 -6.03
N TYR A 88 -19.54 2.24 -6.95
CA TYR A 88 -20.03 0.89 -6.67
C TYR A 88 -19.10 -0.19 -7.23
N ALA A 89 -18.61 0.01 -8.46
CA ALA A 89 -17.76 -0.93 -9.18
C ALA A 89 -17.03 -0.26 -10.37
N PRO A 90 -15.87 -0.78 -10.81
CA PRO A 90 -15.18 -0.30 -12.02
C PRO A 90 -16.06 -0.27 -13.29
N ALA A 91 -17.06 -1.17 -13.35
CA ALA A 91 -18.03 -1.26 -14.44
C ALA A 91 -18.93 -0.01 -14.61
N GLN A 92 -18.86 0.98 -13.70
CA GLN A 92 -19.46 2.30 -13.90
C GLN A 92 -18.81 3.11 -15.05
N GLY A 93 -17.66 2.67 -15.56
CA GLY A 93 -17.00 3.27 -16.72
C GLY A 93 -15.62 3.86 -16.44
N TRP A 94 -15.16 3.84 -15.18
CA TRP A 94 -13.83 4.31 -14.78
C TRP A 94 -12.77 3.20 -14.74
N ALA A 95 -13.13 1.95 -15.08
CA ALA A 95 -12.20 0.82 -15.15
C ALA A 95 -11.04 1.03 -16.15
N ASP A 96 -11.27 1.83 -17.21
CA ASP A 96 -10.23 2.22 -18.17
C ASP A 96 -10.20 3.75 -18.31
N PRO A 97 -9.39 4.43 -17.47
CA PRO A 97 -9.31 5.88 -17.46
C PRO A 97 -8.80 6.49 -18.79
N TYR A 98 -7.92 5.78 -19.51
CA TYR A 98 -7.38 6.26 -20.78
C TYR A 98 -8.45 6.27 -21.86
N THR A 99 -9.19 5.16 -22.00
CA THR A 99 -10.30 5.08 -22.95
C THR A 99 -11.41 6.08 -22.61
N TYR A 100 -11.74 6.24 -21.31
CA TYR A 100 -12.73 7.23 -20.87
C TYR A 100 -12.34 8.66 -21.26
N ALA A 101 -11.09 9.05 -21.00
CA ALA A 101 -10.60 10.40 -21.29
C ALA A 101 -10.25 10.64 -22.77
N GLY A 102 -10.26 9.60 -23.62
CA GLY A 102 -9.79 9.68 -25.00
C GLY A 102 -8.31 10.01 -25.12
N LEU A 103 -7.52 9.63 -24.11
CA LEU A 103 -6.07 9.84 -24.05
C LEU A 103 -5.33 8.52 -24.30
N ALA A 104 -4.06 8.63 -24.70
CA ALA A 104 -3.15 7.49 -24.78
C ALA A 104 -1.94 7.72 -23.87
N PRO A 105 -1.31 6.65 -23.36
CA PRO A 105 -0.02 6.73 -22.71
C PRO A 105 1.05 7.35 -23.63
N ARG A 106 2.18 7.75 -23.03
CA ARG A 106 3.38 8.19 -23.76
C ARG A 106 3.81 7.10 -24.75
N GLU A 107 4.29 7.50 -25.93
CA GLU A 107 4.75 6.57 -26.96
C GLU A 107 5.84 5.63 -26.40
N GLY A 108 5.71 4.32 -26.69
CA GLY A 108 6.63 3.29 -26.20
C GLY A 108 6.41 2.84 -24.76
N VAL A 109 5.45 3.44 -24.04
CA VAL A 109 5.11 3.11 -22.65
C VAL A 109 3.78 2.35 -22.60
N MET A 110 3.79 1.22 -21.88
CA MET A 110 2.59 0.46 -21.57
C MET A 110 2.18 0.77 -20.12
N VAL A 111 0.93 1.18 -19.93
CA VAL A 111 0.36 1.46 -18.62
C VAL A 111 -0.77 0.46 -18.37
N GLU A 112 -0.68 -0.26 -17.27
CA GLU A 112 -1.69 -1.18 -16.79
C GLU A 112 -2.22 -0.66 -15.45
N ILE A 113 -3.53 -0.45 -15.35
CA ILE A 113 -4.20 0.02 -14.14
C ILE A 113 -5.13 -1.09 -13.68
N THR A 114 -4.96 -1.54 -12.45
CA THR A 114 -5.85 -2.51 -11.81
C THR A 114 -6.35 -1.97 -10.48
N PHE A 115 -7.50 -2.49 -10.06
CA PHE A 115 -8.22 -2.01 -8.90
C PHE A 115 -8.50 -3.17 -7.97
N GLU A 116 -8.21 -3.00 -6.70
CA GLU A 116 -8.59 -3.92 -5.64
C GLU A 116 -9.48 -3.18 -4.64
N ASP A 117 -10.74 -3.61 -4.55
CA ASP A 117 -11.67 -3.07 -3.58
C ASP A 117 -11.42 -3.71 -2.21
N GLU A 118 -10.76 -2.97 -1.34
CA GLU A 118 -10.51 -3.35 0.05
C GLU A 118 -11.80 -3.37 0.88
N SER A 119 -12.78 -2.55 0.52
CA SER A 119 -14.10 -2.62 1.14
C SER A 119 -14.91 -3.84 0.69
N GLY A 120 -14.50 -4.60 -0.32
CA GLY A 120 -15.04 -5.94 -0.61
C GLY A 120 -14.69 -7.02 0.43
N LYS A 121 -13.82 -6.68 1.38
CA LYS A 121 -13.40 -7.54 2.49
C LYS A 121 -14.09 -7.11 3.79
N LEU A 122 -13.90 -7.87 4.86
CA LEU A 122 -14.42 -7.54 6.18
C LEU A 122 -13.38 -6.73 6.98
N SER A 123 -13.79 -5.59 7.53
CA SER A 123 -12.91 -4.72 8.30
C SER A 123 -12.56 -5.34 9.66
N LEU A 124 -11.32 -5.80 9.82
CA LEU A 124 -10.83 -6.37 11.07
C LEU A 124 -10.82 -5.38 12.25
N PRO A 125 -10.51 -4.09 12.07
CA PRO A 125 -10.61 -3.12 13.17
C PRO A 125 -12.02 -2.97 13.76
N LYS A 126 -13.06 -3.19 12.95
CA LYS A 126 -14.46 -3.04 13.34
C LYS A 126 -15.19 -4.36 13.61
N ILE A 127 -14.48 -5.49 13.51
CA ILE A 127 -15.08 -6.80 13.75
C ILE A 127 -15.36 -7.02 15.25
N ASP A 128 -16.47 -7.69 15.54
CA ASP A 128 -16.80 -8.15 16.88
C ASP A 128 -16.45 -9.64 17.04
N GLN A 129 -16.51 -10.13 18.28
CA GLN A 129 -16.18 -11.52 18.58
C GLN A 129 -17.11 -12.51 17.86
N ASN A 130 -18.41 -12.21 17.85
CA ASN A 130 -19.43 -13.12 17.33
C ASN A 130 -19.31 -13.30 15.82
N LYS A 131 -19.03 -12.22 15.08
CA LYS A 131 -18.79 -12.26 13.63
C LYS A 131 -17.53 -13.02 13.32
N LEU A 132 -16.46 -12.83 14.10
CA LEU A 132 -15.22 -13.56 13.88
C LEU A 132 -15.41 -15.06 14.11
N ILE A 133 -16.11 -15.44 15.19
CA ILE A 133 -16.50 -16.84 15.45
C ILE A 133 -17.36 -17.38 14.30
N LEU A 134 -18.38 -16.64 13.87
CA LEU A 134 -19.26 -17.05 12.79
C LEU A 134 -18.50 -17.27 11.47
N PHE A 135 -17.59 -16.36 11.11
CA PHE A 135 -16.74 -16.53 9.93
C PHE A 135 -15.95 -17.84 10.01
N CYS A 136 -15.26 -18.03 11.13
CA CYS A 136 -14.47 -19.22 11.40
C CYS A 136 -15.27 -20.54 11.30
N GLU A 137 -16.45 -20.60 11.94
CA GLU A 137 -17.33 -21.77 11.88
C GLU A 137 -17.81 -22.05 10.46
N LYS A 138 -18.10 -21.00 9.68
CA LYS A 138 -18.51 -21.12 8.27
C LYS A 138 -17.39 -21.59 7.35
N GLN A 139 -16.13 -21.44 7.78
CA GLN A 139 -14.96 -22.03 7.13
C GLN A 139 -14.58 -23.42 7.71
N ASN A 140 -15.53 -24.12 8.32
CA ASN A 140 -15.39 -25.46 8.90
C ASN A 140 -14.46 -25.57 10.11
N MET A 141 -14.18 -24.47 10.82
CA MET A 141 -13.49 -24.55 12.10
C MET A 141 -14.46 -24.97 13.21
N LEU A 142 -14.01 -25.83 14.13
CA LEU A 142 -14.81 -26.24 15.29
C LEU A 142 -15.13 -25.03 16.17
N THR A 143 -16.34 -24.97 16.74
CA THR A 143 -16.78 -23.85 17.61
C THR A 143 -15.79 -23.51 18.72
N ARG A 144 -15.21 -24.54 19.37
CA ARG A 144 -14.20 -24.34 20.43
C ARG A 144 -12.96 -23.63 19.91
N ASP A 145 -12.48 -24.01 18.74
CA ASP A 145 -11.30 -23.43 18.11
C ASP A 145 -11.59 -22.02 17.59
N ALA A 146 -12.79 -21.79 17.04
CA ALA A 146 -13.27 -20.48 16.63
C ALA A 146 -13.37 -19.49 17.80
N GLN A 147 -13.87 -19.93 18.95
CA GLN A 147 -13.88 -19.13 20.17
C GLN A 147 -12.45 -18.79 20.60
N ARG A 148 -11.53 -19.76 20.61
CA ARG A 148 -10.13 -19.54 21.00
C ARG A 148 -9.41 -18.59 20.04
N PHE A 149 -9.63 -18.74 18.74
CA PHE A 149 -9.12 -17.87 17.68
C PHE A 149 -9.59 -16.43 17.88
N ALA A 150 -10.90 -16.23 18.02
CA ALA A 150 -11.47 -14.90 18.20
C ALA A 150 -11.03 -14.23 19.52
N ASP A 151 -10.89 -15.03 20.57
CA ASP A 151 -10.40 -14.58 21.87
C ASP A 151 -8.94 -14.10 21.81
N ALA A 152 -8.07 -14.86 21.14
CA ALA A 152 -6.68 -14.47 20.90
C ALA A 152 -6.55 -13.20 20.06
N TRP A 153 -7.37 -13.10 19.00
CA TRP A 153 -7.43 -11.91 18.16
C TRP A 153 -7.81 -10.66 18.95
N LEU A 154 -8.89 -10.75 19.75
CA LEU A 154 -9.37 -9.60 20.51
C LEU A 154 -8.43 -9.21 21.65
N ALA A 155 -7.80 -10.17 22.32
CA ALA A 155 -6.77 -9.90 23.33
C ALA A 155 -5.56 -9.15 22.76
N TRP A 156 -5.21 -9.41 21.49
CA TRP A 156 -4.15 -8.69 20.79
C TRP A 156 -4.56 -7.29 20.37
N THR A 157 -5.83 -7.10 19.97
CA THR A 157 -6.30 -5.90 19.28
C THR A 157 -7.03 -4.89 20.16
N LYS A 158 -7.55 -5.30 21.31
CA LYS A 158 -8.37 -4.47 22.20
C LYS A 158 -7.82 -4.48 23.62
N ALA A 159 -7.63 -3.30 24.18
CA ALA A 159 -7.08 -3.14 25.54
C ALA A 159 -8.06 -3.58 26.64
N ASP A 160 -9.36 -3.45 26.37
CA ASP A 160 -10.46 -3.76 27.28
C ASP A 160 -10.97 -5.21 27.16
N HIS A 161 -10.43 -6.00 26.24
CA HIS A 161 -10.82 -7.39 26.07
C HIS A 161 -10.16 -8.29 27.11
N ASN A 162 -10.99 -9.03 27.85
CA ASN A 162 -10.51 -10.03 28.79
C ASN A 162 -10.62 -11.42 28.16
N ALA A 163 -9.46 -12.04 27.91
CA ALA A 163 -9.41 -13.37 27.35
C ALA A 163 -10.06 -14.40 28.29
N LEU A 164 -10.95 -15.24 27.74
CA LEU A 164 -11.54 -16.36 28.47
C LEU A 164 -10.58 -17.54 28.55
N ASN A 165 -9.75 -17.72 27.52
CA ASN A 165 -8.74 -18.75 27.46
C ASN A 165 -7.41 -18.22 27.98
N PHE A 166 -6.79 -18.94 28.92
CA PHE A 166 -5.51 -18.53 29.50
C PHE A 166 -4.40 -18.38 28.45
N ASP A 167 -4.37 -19.27 27.45
CA ASP A 167 -3.38 -19.23 26.37
C ASP A 167 -3.54 -18.02 25.44
N SER A 168 -4.73 -17.40 25.42
CA SER A 168 -5.03 -16.20 24.64
C SER A 168 -4.70 -14.92 25.41
N ALA A 169 -4.31 -15.01 26.69
CA ALA A 169 -4.07 -13.86 27.53
C ALA A 169 -2.78 -13.12 27.14
N PRO A 170 -2.76 -11.77 27.19
CA PRO A 170 -1.57 -10.96 26.93
C PRO A 170 -0.32 -11.38 27.73
N SER A 171 -0.51 -11.91 28.95
CA SER A 171 0.59 -12.35 29.82
C SER A 171 1.37 -13.55 29.30
N VAL A 172 0.85 -14.27 28.31
CA VAL A 172 1.54 -15.41 27.69
C VAL A 172 2.78 -14.94 26.94
N TYR A 173 2.66 -13.84 26.18
CA TYR A 173 3.76 -13.27 25.39
C TYR A 173 4.89 -12.70 26.25
N GLU A 174 4.61 -12.28 27.48
CA GLU A 174 5.63 -11.82 28.43
C GLU A 174 6.45 -12.99 29.04
N ARG A 175 5.98 -14.23 28.87
CA ARG A 175 6.63 -15.44 29.39
C ARG A 175 7.34 -16.24 28.31
N GLU A 176 7.20 -15.85 27.05
CA GLU A 176 7.87 -16.50 25.93
C GLU A 176 9.39 -16.28 25.94
N PRO A 177 10.18 -17.10 25.21
CA PRO A 177 11.63 -16.94 25.13
C PRO A 177 12.09 -15.56 24.61
N LEU A 178 11.27 -14.91 23.77
CA LEU A 178 11.42 -13.51 23.40
C LEU A 178 10.23 -12.71 23.96
N PRO A 179 10.33 -12.24 25.23
CA PRO A 179 9.24 -11.52 25.87
C PRO A 179 8.90 -10.23 25.13
N HIS A 180 7.62 -10.06 24.84
CA HIS A 180 7.11 -8.82 24.26
C HIS A 180 5.71 -8.54 24.78
N LYS A 181 5.31 -7.27 24.73
CA LYS A 181 3.96 -6.85 25.07
C LYS A 181 3.09 -6.87 23.83
N VAL A 182 1.85 -7.32 23.99
CA VAL A 182 0.85 -7.18 22.93
C VAL A 182 0.54 -5.70 22.69
N PRO A 183 0.33 -5.28 21.44
CA PRO A 183 0.15 -3.88 21.09
C PRO A 183 -1.23 -3.32 21.48
N GLN A 184 -2.24 -4.18 21.71
CA GLN A 184 -3.62 -3.79 22.06
C GLN A 184 -4.23 -2.80 21.05
N ARG A 185 -3.89 -2.97 19.77
CA ARG A 185 -4.42 -2.23 18.62
C ARG A 185 -4.55 -3.16 17.42
N SER A 186 -5.30 -2.75 16.40
CA SER A 186 -5.41 -3.52 15.16
C SER A 186 -4.03 -3.72 14.48
N PRO A 187 -3.78 -4.90 13.86
CA PRO A 187 -2.53 -5.17 13.17
C PRO A 187 -2.37 -4.29 11.94
N ARG A 188 -1.14 -3.88 11.63
CA ARG A 188 -0.79 -3.04 10.47
C ARG A 188 -0.34 -3.84 9.26
N SER A 189 0.10 -5.07 9.46
CA SER A 189 0.53 -5.97 8.40
C SER A 189 0.13 -7.41 8.71
N TRP A 190 0.10 -8.24 7.67
CA TRP A 190 -0.09 -9.68 7.80
C TRP A 190 1.05 -10.36 8.56
N ASP A 191 2.27 -9.79 8.50
CA ASP A 191 3.39 -10.25 9.32
C ASP A 191 3.13 -10.00 10.83
N GLU A 192 2.46 -8.90 11.18
CA GLU A 192 2.03 -8.64 12.56
C GLU A 192 0.93 -9.61 13.00
N VAL A 193 0.03 -10.02 12.09
CA VAL A 193 -0.96 -11.08 12.36
C VAL A 193 -0.27 -12.41 12.68
N ALA A 194 0.80 -12.74 11.96
CA ALA A 194 1.60 -13.95 12.21
C ALA A 194 2.33 -13.92 13.57
N ALA A 195 2.42 -12.77 14.25
CA ALA A 195 2.96 -12.69 15.61
C ALA A 195 1.96 -13.16 16.69
N ILE A 196 0.67 -13.24 16.37
CA ILE A 196 -0.36 -13.71 17.30
C ILE A 196 -0.29 -15.25 17.36
N ALA A 197 0.28 -15.81 18.42
CA ALA A 197 0.66 -17.23 18.47
C ALA A 197 -0.47 -18.20 18.08
N ILE A 198 -1.63 -18.08 18.72
CA ILE A 198 -2.78 -18.95 18.44
C ILE A 198 -3.31 -18.74 17.02
N VAL A 199 -3.42 -17.49 16.57
CA VAL A 199 -3.95 -17.17 15.22
C VAL A 199 -2.99 -17.70 14.15
N ARG A 200 -1.68 -17.50 14.33
CA ARG A 200 -0.63 -18.03 13.45
C ARG A 200 -0.77 -19.54 13.28
N ASP A 201 -0.97 -20.28 14.36
CA ASP A 201 -1.04 -21.75 14.30
C ASP A 201 -2.24 -22.26 13.46
N TYR A 202 -3.30 -21.45 13.30
CA TYR A 202 -4.41 -21.77 12.37
C TYR A 202 -4.19 -21.23 10.95
N LEU A 203 -3.52 -20.08 10.80
CA LEU A 203 -3.32 -19.43 9.50
C LEU A 203 -2.13 -19.99 8.73
N ILE A 204 -1.06 -20.40 9.41
CA ILE A 204 0.22 -20.80 8.82
C ILE A 204 0.56 -22.22 9.26
N ASP A 205 0.86 -23.06 8.28
CA ASP A 205 1.36 -24.40 8.53
C ASP A 205 2.80 -24.34 9.08
N ALA A 206 3.00 -24.92 10.26
CA ALA A 206 4.27 -24.92 10.97
C ALA A 206 5.39 -25.66 10.21
N GLU A 207 5.06 -26.63 9.35
CA GLU A 207 6.04 -27.42 8.62
C GLU A 207 6.50 -26.71 7.33
N THR A 208 5.54 -26.15 6.59
CA THR A 208 5.80 -25.56 5.28
C THR A 208 6.03 -24.05 5.33
N GLY A 209 5.60 -23.38 6.40
CA GLY A 209 5.59 -21.92 6.53
C GLY A 209 4.62 -21.22 5.57
N ARG A 210 3.75 -21.98 4.89
CA ARG A 210 2.75 -21.47 3.95
C ARG A 210 1.41 -21.28 4.66
N LEU A 211 0.54 -20.48 4.05
CA LEU A 211 -0.83 -20.36 4.53
C LEU A 211 -1.54 -21.71 4.46
N THR A 212 -2.31 -22.02 5.50
CA THR A 212 -3.27 -23.13 5.47
C THR A 212 -4.44 -22.76 4.54
N PRO A 213 -5.27 -23.71 4.10
CA PRO A 213 -6.47 -23.38 3.33
C PRO A 213 -7.40 -22.37 4.04
N PHE A 214 -7.50 -22.47 5.37
CA PHE A 214 -8.21 -21.47 6.17
C PHE A 214 -7.48 -20.12 6.14
N GLY A 215 -6.16 -20.11 6.25
CA GLY A 215 -5.32 -18.91 6.17
C GLY A 215 -5.49 -18.15 4.85
N GLU A 216 -5.54 -18.86 3.72
CA GLU A 216 -5.79 -18.26 2.40
C GLU A 216 -7.16 -17.58 2.34
N VAL A 217 -8.22 -18.28 2.76
CA VAL A 217 -9.58 -17.72 2.76
C VAL A 217 -9.72 -16.56 3.75
N PHE A 218 -9.06 -16.65 4.91
CA PHE A 218 -9.05 -15.58 5.91
C PHE A 218 -8.34 -14.34 5.37
N GLN A 219 -7.15 -14.49 4.79
CA GLN A 219 -6.40 -13.36 4.24
C GLN A 219 -7.11 -12.71 3.05
N ASP A 220 -7.75 -13.49 2.20
CA ASP A 220 -8.54 -12.97 1.09
C ASP A 220 -9.79 -12.21 1.58
N SER A 221 -10.48 -12.74 2.59
CA SER A 221 -11.78 -12.21 3.07
C SER A 221 -11.65 -11.03 4.03
N MET A 222 -10.47 -10.73 4.57
CA MET A 222 -10.30 -9.77 5.67
C MET A 222 -9.41 -8.60 5.23
N SER A 223 -9.75 -7.40 5.70
CA SER A 223 -8.93 -6.20 5.50
C SER A 223 -8.43 -5.66 6.83
N LEU A 224 -7.18 -5.19 6.83
CA LEU A 224 -6.55 -4.53 7.98
C LEU A 224 -7.07 -3.10 8.19
N TYR A 225 -7.80 -2.54 7.22
CA TYR A 225 -8.27 -1.16 7.25
C TYR A 225 -9.62 -1.02 7.93
N SER A 226 -9.84 0.12 8.58
CA SER A 226 -11.12 0.47 9.19
C SER A 226 -12.05 1.05 8.12
N PHE A 227 -13.27 0.51 7.96
CA PHE A 227 -14.33 1.07 7.09
C PHE A 227 -15.71 0.56 7.53
N GLY A 228 -16.79 1.21 7.07
CA GLY A 228 -18.14 0.99 7.62
C GLY A 228 -18.81 -0.33 7.27
N SER A 229 -19.08 -0.58 5.98
CA SER A 229 -19.74 -1.80 5.49
C SER A 229 -18.90 -2.47 4.40
N THR A 230 -19.11 -3.77 4.20
CA THR A 230 -18.47 -4.51 3.11
C THR A 230 -19.23 -4.30 1.79
N ASN A 231 -18.55 -3.97 0.70
CA ASN A 231 -19.16 -3.84 -0.62
C ASN A 231 -19.55 -5.22 -1.16
N ILE A 232 -20.83 -5.41 -1.47
CA ILE A 232 -21.35 -6.67 -2.03
C ILE A 232 -20.91 -6.91 -3.48
N ASN A 233 -20.57 -5.87 -4.23
CA ASN A 233 -20.13 -5.98 -5.62
C ASN A 233 -18.77 -6.69 -5.77
N SER A 234 -17.94 -6.59 -4.75
CA SER A 234 -16.58 -7.12 -4.68
C SER A 234 -16.40 -8.08 -3.49
N ALA A 235 -17.51 -8.49 -2.87
CA ALA A 235 -17.51 -9.33 -1.69
C ALA A 235 -16.84 -10.68 -1.98
N ARG A 236 -15.89 -11.05 -1.11
CA ARG A 236 -15.16 -12.32 -1.25
C ARG A 236 -16.07 -13.51 -0.94
N PRO A 237 -15.88 -14.68 -1.61
CA PRO A 237 -16.71 -15.86 -1.41
C PRO A 237 -16.84 -16.29 0.05
N GLY A 238 -15.76 -16.21 0.83
CA GLY A 238 -15.77 -16.56 2.26
C GLY A 238 -16.76 -15.72 3.08
N LEU A 239 -16.95 -14.44 2.73
CA LEU A 239 -17.91 -13.55 3.38
C LEU A 239 -19.35 -13.81 2.92
N LEU A 240 -19.55 -14.16 1.66
CA LEU A 240 -20.86 -14.52 1.15
C LEU A 240 -21.35 -15.84 1.77
N THR A 241 -20.45 -16.82 1.96
CA THR A 241 -20.73 -18.05 2.72
C THR A 241 -21.03 -17.75 4.18
N MET A 242 -20.30 -16.81 4.80
CA MET A 242 -20.58 -16.35 6.16
C MET A 242 -21.99 -15.75 6.28
N ALA A 243 -22.43 -15.00 5.26
CA ALA A 243 -23.78 -14.47 5.16
C ALA A 243 -24.87 -15.55 4.98
N GLY A 244 -24.48 -16.80 4.76
CA GLY A 244 -25.39 -17.92 4.57
C GLY A 244 -25.76 -18.19 3.11
N MET A 245 -25.05 -17.57 2.15
CA MET A 245 -25.24 -17.91 0.74
C MET A 245 -24.64 -19.27 0.41
N ASP A 246 -25.30 -20.02 -0.47
CA ASP A 246 -24.75 -21.23 -1.06
C ASP A 246 -23.89 -20.93 -2.30
N GLU A 247 -23.14 -21.92 -2.76
CA GLU A 247 -22.24 -21.81 -3.92
C GLU A 247 -22.96 -21.33 -5.19
N TYR A 248 -24.21 -21.74 -5.38
CA TYR A 248 -24.99 -21.38 -6.56
C TYR A 248 -25.42 -19.90 -6.52
N GLN A 249 -25.79 -19.41 -5.35
CA GLN A 249 -26.10 -18.00 -5.11
C GLN A 249 -24.86 -17.12 -5.30
N ILE A 250 -23.71 -17.56 -4.77
CA ILE A 250 -22.42 -16.86 -4.93
C ILE A 250 -22.06 -16.77 -6.41
N GLN A 251 -22.07 -17.90 -7.12
CA GLN A 251 -21.75 -17.96 -8.55
C GLN A 251 -22.67 -17.05 -9.36
N ARG A 252 -23.95 -17.00 -9.02
CA ARG A 252 -24.91 -16.13 -9.72
C ARG A 252 -24.62 -14.64 -9.51
N LEU A 253 -24.29 -14.23 -8.28
CA LEU A 253 -23.90 -12.84 -8.00
C LEU A 253 -22.64 -12.46 -8.77
N GLN A 254 -21.64 -13.35 -8.78
CA GLN A 254 -20.40 -13.13 -9.53
C GLN A 254 -20.64 -13.04 -11.04
N GLN A 255 -21.42 -13.96 -11.62
CA GLN A 255 -21.78 -13.92 -13.03
C GLN A 255 -22.57 -12.66 -13.44
N PHE A 256 -23.31 -12.06 -12.50
CA PHE A 256 -23.96 -10.76 -12.71
C PHE A 256 -22.93 -9.64 -12.72
N ASN A 257 -22.03 -9.58 -11.74
CA ASN A 257 -20.98 -8.55 -11.65
C ASN A 257 -19.97 -8.63 -12.79
N ASP A 258 -19.71 -9.84 -13.31
CA ASP A 258 -18.83 -10.06 -14.47
C ASP A 258 -19.53 -9.71 -15.81
N GLY A 259 -20.82 -9.37 -15.78
CA GLY A 259 -21.62 -9.11 -16.98
C GLY A 259 -21.83 -10.33 -17.88
N THR A 260 -21.57 -11.54 -17.37
CA THR A 260 -21.75 -12.80 -18.11
C THR A 260 -23.21 -13.15 -18.27
N THR A 261 -24.03 -12.81 -17.28
CA THR A 261 -25.49 -12.89 -17.40
C THR A 261 -26.01 -11.59 -18.00
N PRO A 262 -26.92 -11.66 -19.01
CA PRO A 262 -27.57 -10.47 -19.52
C PRO A 262 -28.25 -9.76 -18.36
N PRO A 263 -27.89 -8.49 -18.06
CA PRO A 263 -28.58 -7.78 -17.02
C PRO A 263 -30.06 -7.65 -17.41
N PRO A 264 -30.98 -7.59 -16.43
CA PRO A 264 -32.31 -7.05 -16.68
C PRO A 264 -32.17 -5.75 -17.49
N SER A 265 -33.00 -5.55 -18.51
CA SER A 265 -32.82 -4.47 -19.50
C SER A 265 -32.44 -3.13 -18.84
N GLY A 266 -31.25 -2.61 -19.16
CA GLY A 266 -30.78 -1.30 -18.73
C GLY A 266 -30.01 -1.23 -17.40
N THR A 267 -29.81 -2.34 -16.68
CA THR A 267 -28.92 -2.36 -15.50
C THR A 267 -27.47 -2.65 -15.90
N LEU A 268 -26.52 -1.88 -15.36
CA LEU A 268 -25.09 -2.18 -15.46
C LEU A 268 -24.74 -3.37 -14.54
N PRO A 269 -23.62 -4.09 -14.77
CA PRO A 269 -23.25 -5.29 -14.01
C PRO A 269 -22.67 -4.94 -12.63
N PHE A 270 -23.46 -4.26 -11.81
CA PHE A 270 -23.20 -3.99 -10.40
C PHE A 270 -24.51 -3.62 -9.68
N PHE A 271 -24.53 -3.83 -8.38
CA PHE A 271 -25.62 -3.47 -7.49
C PHE A 271 -25.43 -2.05 -6.94
N ARG A 272 -26.52 -1.28 -6.91
CA ARG A 272 -26.58 0.04 -6.25
C ARG A 272 -27.15 -0.06 -4.84
N ASP A 273 -27.90 -1.13 -4.57
CA ASP A 273 -28.48 -1.46 -3.27
C ASP A 273 -28.31 -2.96 -3.03
N VAL A 274 -28.06 -3.35 -1.79
CA VAL A 274 -27.99 -4.74 -1.35
C VAL A 274 -29.31 -5.49 -1.64
N LYS A 275 -30.45 -4.78 -1.68
CA LYS A 275 -31.74 -5.36 -2.11
C LYS A 275 -31.74 -5.84 -3.56
N GLU A 276 -30.94 -5.24 -4.44
CA GLU A 276 -30.75 -5.74 -5.81
C GLU A 276 -30.00 -7.06 -5.80
N ALA A 277 -28.92 -7.14 -5.01
CA ALA A 277 -28.17 -8.37 -4.84
C ALA A 277 -29.07 -9.49 -4.28
N ALA A 278 -29.91 -9.20 -3.29
CA ALA A 278 -30.86 -10.18 -2.74
C ALA A 278 -31.85 -10.71 -3.78
N ARG A 279 -32.33 -9.85 -4.69
CA ARG A 279 -33.23 -10.26 -5.80
C ARG A 279 -32.53 -11.16 -6.81
N ILE A 280 -31.25 -10.92 -7.08
CA ILE A 280 -30.45 -11.75 -8.00
C ILE A 280 -30.09 -13.08 -7.35
N ALA A 281 -29.55 -13.06 -6.13
CA ALA A 281 -29.11 -14.25 -5.39
C ALA A 281 -30.26 -15.26 -5.21
N GLN A 282 -31.49 -14.79 -4.93
CA GLN A 282 -32.66 -15.64 -4.71
C GLN A 282 -32.46 -16.63 -3.54
N GLY A 283 -32.76 -16.17 -2.32
CA GLY A 283 -32.81 -17.02 -1.13
C GLY A 283 -32.60 -16.22 0.16
N TYR A 284 -32.34 -16.93 1.25
CA TYR A 284 -32.10 -16.30 2.55
C TYR A 284 -30.59 -16.13 2.78
N ALA A 285 -30.16 -14.89 2.98
CA ALA A 285 -28.84 -14.54 3.45
C ALA A 285 -28.92 -13.33 4.40
N ASP A 286 -27.96 -13.23 5.32
CA ASP A 286 -27.82 -12.08 6.19
C ASP A 286 -27.06 -10.96 5.48
N TYR A 287 -27.81 -9.97 5.03
CA TYR A 287 -27.31 -8.82 4.31
C TYR A 287 -26.89 -7.65 5.21
N GLN A 288 -27.00 -7.78 6.55
CA GLN A 288 -26.82 -6.67 7.49
C GLN A 288 -25.42 -6.02 7.44
N TYR A 289 -24.40 -6.76 7.02
CA TYR A 289 -23.01 -6.29 7.00
C TYR A 289 -22.58 -5.72 5.64
N PHE A 290 -23.43 -5.87 4.63
CA PHE A 290 -23.13 -5.42 3.28
C PHE A 290 -23.68 -4.03 3.01
N GLY A 291 -22.92 -3.30 2.20
CA GLY A 291 -23.37 -2.15 1.43
C GLY A 291 -23.10 -2.42 -0.05
N ALA A 292 -23.41 -1.46 -0.90
CA ALA A 292 -23.11 -1.53 -2.33
C ALA A 292 -21.92 -0.64 -2.75
N GLU A 293 -21.47 0.23 -1.84
CA GLU A 293 -20.53 1.31 -2.16
C GLU A 293 -19.09 0.91 -1.83
N ILE A 294 -18.16 1.32 -2.70
CA ILE A 294 -16.73 1.27 -2.47
C ILE A 294 -16.36 2.36 -1.48
N ARG A 295 -15.79 1.96 -0.35
CA ARG A 295 -15.30 2.89 0.70
C ARG A 295 -13.78 2.99 0.73
N CYS A 296 -13.11 1.87 0.47
CA CYS A 296 -11.65 1.76 0.49
C CYS A 296 -11.19 1.05 -0.78
N LEU A 297 -10.32 1.69 -1.55
CA LEU A 297 -9.87 1.18 -2.84
C LEU A 297 -8.35 1.24 -2.93
N ARG A 298 -7.74 0.15 -3.42
CA ARG A 298 -6.34 0.11 -3.81
C ARG A 298 -6.24 0.22 -5.33
N VAL A 299 -5.55 1.25 -5.80
CA VAL A 299 -5.24 1.45 -7.22
C VAL A 299 -3.81 0.99 -7.45
N LEU A 300 -3.61 0.04 -8.36
CA LEU A 300 -2.31 -0.46 -8.75
C LEU A 300 -2.01 -0.01 -10.18
N VAL A 301 -0.99 0.83 -10.32
CA VAL A 301 -0.50 1.32 -11.60
C VAL A 301 0.82 0.64 -11.90
N THR A 302 0.89 -0.10 -13.00
CA THR A 302 2.12 -0.70 -13.50
C THR A 302 2.48 -0.05 -14.83
N VAL A 303 3.64 0.61 -14.88
CA VAL A 303 4.17 1.26 -16.08
C VAL A 303 5.38 0.49 -16.57
N ARG A 304 5.44 0.24 -17.88
CA ARG A 304 6.52 -0.51 -18.53
C ARG A 304 7.04 0.23 -19.76
N GLU A 305 8.35 0.35 -19.88
CA GLU A 305 9.04 0.84 -21.08
C GLU A 305 10.20 -0.13 -21.39
N GLY A 306 10.01 -0.97 -22.41
CA GLY A 306 10.90 -2.10 -22.67
C GLY A 306 10.98 -3.07 -21.49
N VAL A 307 12.15 -3.16 -20.85
CA VAL A 307 12.40 -4.01 -19.67
C VAL A 307 12.22 -3.27 -18.35
N ALA A 308 12.16 -1.95 -18.37
CA ALA A 308 12.03 -1.15 -17.16
C ALA A 308 10.57 -1.13 -16.70
N VAL A 309 10.36 -1.32 -15.40
CA VAL A 309 9.03 -1.41 -14.77
C VAL A 309 8.99 -0.51 -13.55
N SER A 310 7.93 0.26 -13.40
CA SER A 310 7.60 0.96 -12.15
C SER A 310 6.18 0.58 -11.73
N ARG A 311 6.01 0.26 -10.44
CA ARG A 311 4.73 -0.07 -9.84
C ARG A 311 4.42 0.93 -8.73
N LEU A 312 3.24 1.51 -8.80
CA LEU A 312 2.70 2.42 -7.82
C LEU A 312 1.41 1.82 -7.28
N GLN A 313 1.33 1.63 -5.98
CA GLN A 313 0.10 1.22 -5.30
C GLN A 313 -0.35 2.33 -4.39
N VAL A 314 -1.61 2.73 -4.51
CA VAL A 314 -2.20 3.80 -3.70
C VAL A 314 -3.47 3.31 -3.05
N LEU A 315 -3.54 3.45 -1.73
CA LEU A 315 -4.74 3.18 -0.96
C LEU A 315 -5.53 4.48 -0.78
N LEU A 316 -6.79 4.45 -1.19
CA LEU A 316 -7.70 5.58 -1.20
C LEU A 316 -8.84 5.36 -0.21
N ALA A 317 -9.13 6.39 0.58
CA ALA A 317 -10.38 6.55 1.30
C ALA A 317 -11.36 7.38 0.46
N LEU A 318 -12.52 6.79 0.17
CA LEU A 318 -13.59 7.40 -0.63
C LEU A 318 -14.72 8.01 0.24
N GLU A 319 -14.69 7.73 1.54
CA GLU A 319 -15.65 8.20 2.55
C GLU A 319 -14.89 8.59 3.82
N ASP A 320 -15.46 9.50 4.59
CA ASP A 320 -15.00 9.80 5.95
C ASP A 320 -15.10 8.56 6.85
N GLY A 321 -14.12 8.40 7.75
CA GLY A 321 -14.08 7.27 8.69
C GLY A 321 -13.45 5.98 8.15
N VAL A 322 -12.84 6.04 6.96
CA VAL A 322 -11.85 5.06 6.51
C VAL A 322 -10.49 5.44 7.09
N SER A 323 -9.82 4.51 7.75
CA SER A 323 -8.54 4.80 8.40
C SER A 323 -7.58 3.61 8.43
N LEU A 324 -6.29 3.94 8.49
CA LEU A 324 -5.23 2.99 8.82
C LEU A 324 -5.31 2.61 10.32
N PRO A 325 -4.78 1.43 10.69
CA PRO A 325 -4.57 1.09 12.09
C PRO A 325 -3.60 2.07 12.77
N ASP A 326 -3.82 2.30 14.06
CA ASP A 326 -2.96 3.18 14.87
C ASP A 326 -1.49 2.74 14.84
N ILE A 327 -0.57 3.70 14.82
CA ILE A 327 0.88 3.42 14.82
C ILE A 327 1.34 3.02 16.23
N THR A 328 0.77 3.64 17.25
CA THR A 328 1.15 3.46 18.65
C THR A 328 0.32 2.36 19.31
N ALA A 329 0.98 1.51 20.09
CA ALA A 329 0.30 0.58 20.99
C ALA A 329 -0.64 1.33 21.94
N ALA A 330 -1.74 0.70 22.36
CA ALA A 330 -2.61 1.31 23.35
C ALA A 330 -1.84 1.55 24.66
N PRO A 331 -2.11 2.65 25.38
CA PRO A 331 -1.49 2.88 26.67
C PRO A 331 -1.83 1.71 27.58
N SER A 332 -0.81 1.14 28.21
CA SER A 332 -1.01 0.00 29.11
C SER A 332 -1.81 0.47 30.32
N THR A 333 -3.09 0.09 30.39
CA THR A 333 -3.84 0.14 31.64
C THR A 333 -3.36 -1.01 32.51
N SER A 334 -2.13 -0.90 33.02
CA SER A 334 -1.69 -1.80 34.07
C SER A 334 -2.53 -1.51 35.31
N THR A 335 -3.57 -2.30 35.53
CA THR A 335 -4.08 -2.48 36.90
C THR A 335 -2.91 -3.01 37.70
N THR A 336 -2.52 -2.26 38.72
CA THR A 336 -1.36 -2.50 39.59
C THR A 336 -1.13 -3.99 39.83
N ALA A 337 -0.14 -4.56 39.15
CA ALA A 337 0.42 -5.83 39.58
C ALA A 337 1.11 -5.54 40.91
N THR A 338 0.45 -5.93 42.00
CA THR A 338 1.03 -5.84 43.34
C THR A 338 2.11 -6.92 43.42
N GLY A 339 3.34 -6.55 43.08
CA GLY A 339 4.51 -7.40 43.30
C GLY A 339 4.65 -7.68 44.79
N TYR A 340 4.92 -8.94 45.13
CA TYR A 340 5.14 -9.42 46.51
C TYR A 340 6.37 -8.79 47.19
N TRP A 341 7.14 -7.98 46.47
CA TRP A 341 8.18 -7.10 47.02
C TRP A 341 7.82 -5.66 46.66
N GLY A 342 7.37 -4.92 47.66
CA GLY A 342 6.92 -3.54 47.50
C GLY A 342 8.00 -2.66 46.88
N ASN A 343 7.73 -2.20 45.66
CA ASN A 343 8.31 -0.96 45.13
C ASN A 343 7.23 -0.25 44.32
N THR A 344 6.80 0.90 44.82
CA THR A 344 5.83 1.77 44.16
C THR A 344 6.51 2.47 43.00
N SER A 345 6.27 2.00 41.78
CA SER A 345 6.63 2.77 40.57
C SER A 345 5.48 3.71 40.23
N THR A 346 5.78 5.00 40.30
CA THR A 346 4.89 6.11 39.97
C THR A 346 4.39 5.99 38.53
N SER A 347 3.07 6.13 38.34
CA SER A 347 2.44 6.17 37.02
C SER A 347 2.85 7.46 36.28
N THR A 348 3.56 7.33 35.17
CA THR A 348 3.68 8.43 34.20
C THR A 348 2.55 8.29 33.19
N THR A 349 1.44 8.98 33.45
CA THR A 349 0.38 9.14 32.45
C THR A 349 0.92 10.03 31.33
N ALA A 350 1.30 9.45 30.20
CA ALA A 350 1.54 10.22 28.99
C ALA A 350 0.19 10.58 28.36
N THR A 351 -0.39 11.70 28.79
CA THR A 351 -1.50 12.32 28.06
C THR A 351 -0.93 13.05 26.85
N ASN A 352 -1.09 12.49 25.65
CA ASN A 352 -1.00 13.25 24.41
C ASN A 352 -2.22 14.17 24.32
N ALA A 353 -2.06 15.41 24.81
CA ALA A 353 -3.02 16.48 24.56
C ALA A 353 -2.61 17.22 23.28
N ASN A 354 -3.24 16.87 22.16
CA ASN A 354 -3.31 17.76 21.01
C ASN A 354 -4.54 18.66 21.23
N ALA A 355 -4.32 19.89 21.70
CA ALA A 355 -5.35 20.92 21.76
C ALA A 355 -4.72 22.29 21.50
N SER A 356 -4.99 22.82 20.31
CA SER A 356 -4.82 24.22 19.98
C SER A 356 -5.87 25.04 20.73
N GLY A 357 -5.42 25.97 21.57
CA GLY A 357 -6.31 26.86 22.31
C GLY A 357 -5.52 27.78 23.24
N GLY A 358 -5.11 28.93 22.72
CA GLY A 358 -4.53 29.98 23.54
C GLY A 358 -5.57 30.67 24.41
N GLY A 359 -5.18 31.06 25.63
CA GLY A 359 -5.82 32.19 26.31
C GLY A 359 -6.12 32.01 27.80
N ASN A 360 -5.19 32.51 28.61
CA ASN A 360 -5.33 33.15 29.92
C ASN A 360 -5.69 32.35 31.19
N SER A 361 -4.64 32.20 32.00
CA SER A 361 -4.60 32.06 33.44
C SER A 361 -5.38 33.19 34.16
N ALA A 362 -6.27 32.82 35.06
CA ALA A 362 -6.60 33.61 36.24
C ALA A 362 -6.80 32.68 37.44
N THR A 363 -6.01 32.96 38.47
CA THR A 363 -5.96 32.38 39.81
C THR A 363 -7.28 32.45 40.57
N GLY A 364 -7.56 31.47 41.44
CA GLY A 364 -8.33 31.75 42.67
C GLY A 364 -9.26 30.66 43.21
N ALA A 365 -8.75 29.97 44.23
CA ALA A 365 -9.42 29.60 45.49
C ALA A 365 -10.61 28.60 45.50
N GLY A 366 -10.43 27.59 46.34
CA GLY A 366 -11.40 26.52 46.62
C GLY A 366 -12.62 26.96 47.42
N GLY A 367 -13.60 26.05 47.47
CA GLY A 367 -14.84 26.25 48.20
C GLY A 367 -15.78 25.07 48.07
N ASN A 368 -15.49 24.01 48.82
CA ASN A 368 -16.41 22.91 49.09
C ASN A 368 -17.71 23.45 49.73
N ARG A 369 -18.87 23.18 49.13
CA ARG A 369 -20.13 23.04 49.89
C ARG A 369 -21.23 22.34 49.09
N ASN A 370 -21.57 21.18 49.62
CA ASN A 370 -22.76 20.38 49.39
C ASN A 370 -24.03 21.13 49.86
N THR A 371 -25.09 21.21 49.05
CA THR A 371 -26.48 21.32 49.50
C THR A 371 -27.44 21.10 48.32
N GLY A 372 -28.33 20.11 48.47
CA GLY A 372 -29.43 19.86 47.54
C GLY A 372 -30.59 20.86 47.72
N GLY A 373 -31.50 20.88 46.75
CA GLY A 373 -32.74 21.66 46.84
C GLY A 373 -33.52 21.80 45.53
N ARG A 374 -34.53 20.95 45.39
CA ARG A 374 -35.82 21.10 44.67
C ARG A 374 -36.05 22.30 43.71
N ASN A 375 -36.29 21.94 42.45
CA ASN A 375 -37.50 22.12 41.63
C ASN A 375 -38.48 23.30 41.90
N THR A 376 -38.64 24.18 40.90
CA THR A 376 -39.84 24.92 40.40
C THR A 376 -39.31 25.85 39.28
N GLY A 377 -39.84 26.02 38.06
CA GLY A 377 -41.21 26.08 37.56
C GLY A 377 -41.44 27.48 36.93
N GLY A 378 -41.81 27.53 35.64
CA GLY A 378 -42.29 28.73 34.92
C GLY A 378 -41.23 29.44 34.04
N ALA A 379 -41.32 29.53 32.71
CA ALA A 379 -42.35 30.03 31.78
C ALA A 379 -42.10 31.49 31.31
N GLY A 380 -41.94 31.64 29.98
CA GLY A 380 -42.06 32.89 29.22
C GLY A 380 -40.82 33.80 29.22
N ASN A 381 -40.53 34.61 28.21
CA ASN A 381 -41.15 34.88 26.91
C ASN A 381 -40.18 35.81 26.12
N THR A 382 -40.29 35.79 24.79
CA THR A 382 -40.12 36.95 23.89
C THR A 382 -38.72 37.47 23.47
N ALA A 383 -38.53 37.36 22.16
CA ALA A 383 -37.79 38.14 21.17
C ALA A 383 -37.30 39.57 21.50
N ASN A 384 -36.11 39.91 20.96
CA ASN A 384 -35.80 41.11 20.14
C ASN A 384 -34.32 40.99 19.67
N SER A 385 -33.98 40.94 18.38
CA SER A 385 -33.84 42.03 17.39
C SER A 385 -32.46 42.70 17.34
N GLY A 386 -31.99 42.92 16.10
CA GLY A 386 -30.99 43.94 15.74
C GLY A 386 -29.60 43.38 15.42
N ALA A 387 -29.25 43.09 14.17
CA ALA A 387 -28.86 44.02 13.09
C ALA A 387 -27.50 44.70 13.30
N THR A 388 -26.50 44.35 12.46
CA THR A 388 -25.55 45.21 11.69
C THR A 388 -24.36 44.34 11.25
N ARG A 389 -24.13 44.08 9.96
CA ARG A 389 -23.61 44.92 8.84
C ARG A 389 -22.07 45.05 8.85
N GLY A 390 -21.46 44.33 7.91
CA GLY A 390 -20.44 44.84 6.97
C GLY A 390 -18.99 44.97 7.46
N GLY A 391 -18.05 44.37 6.73
CA GLY A 391 -16.63 44.65 6.89
C GLY A 391 -15.71 43.71 6.10
N THR A 392 -15.51 44.04 4.83
CA THR A 392 -14.46 43.54 3.92
C THR A 392 -13.04 43.75 4.47
N GLY A 393 -12.10 42.86 4.14
CA GLY A 393 -10.67 43.15 4.33
C GLY A 393 -9.72 41.97 4.12
N THR A 394 -9.22 41.85 2.89
CA THR A 394 -8.10 41.03 2.41
C THR A 394 -6.79 41.26 3.20
N ALA A 395 -6.01 40.21 3.45
CA ALA A 395 -4.54 40.28 3.38
C ALA A 395 -3.89 38.89 3.41
N SER A 396 -3.32 38.53 2.26
CA SER A 396 -2.30 37.52 2.07
C SER A 396 -1.09 37.78 2.97
N ASN A 397 -0.45 36.73 3.50
CA ASN A 397 0.97 36.84 3.83
C ASN A 397 1.72 35.57 3.46
N SER A 398 2.56 35.73 2.43
CA SER A 398 3.59 34.80 1.99
C SER A 398 4.82 35.05 2.87
N GLY A 399 5.33 34.00 3.51
CA GLY A 399 6.45 34.08 4.45
C GLY A 399 7.34 32.84 4.33
N ARG A 400 8.19 32.85 3.30
CA ARG A 400 9.25 31.89 3.04
C ARG A 400 10.39 32.07 4.06
N THR A 401 10.70 31.02 4.82
CA THR A 401 11.99 30.89 5.53
C THR A 401 12.57 29.51 5.31
N THR A 402 13.69 29.50 4.60
CA THR A 402 14.58 28.37 4.35
C THR A 402 15.47 28.12 5.57
N THR A 403 15.50 26.89 6.07
CA THR A 403 16.65 26.39 6.84
C THR A 403 16.86 24.91 6.56
N SER A 404 18.03 24.63 5.99
CA SER A 404 18.53 23.32 5.61
C SER A 404 19.00 22.55 6.86
N GLY A 405 18.51 21.33 7.02
CA GLY A 405 18.98 20.39 8.05
C GLY A 405 18.72 18.96 7.58
N SER A 406 19.80 18.26 7.24
CA SER A 406 19.81 16.88 6.76
C SER A 406 19.47 15.88 7.87
N SER A 407 18.45 15.05 7.67
CA SER A 407 18.30 13.77 8.36
C SER A 407 17.36 12.82 7.61
N THR A 408 17.94 11.69 7.24
CA THR A 408 17.42 10.34 6.93
C THR A 408 15.90 10.15 6.85
N SER A 409 15.46 9.63 5.71
CA SER A 409 14.10 9.26 5.35
C SER A 409 13.47 8.25 6.32
N SER A 410 12.55 8.73 7.15
CA SER A 410 11.44 7.93 7.69
C SER A 410 10.16 8.48 7.07
N SER A 411 9.42 7.63 6.36
CA SER A 411 8.18 7.99 5.69
C SER A 411 7.10 8.27 6.72
N SER A 412 6.96 9.53 7.12
CA SER A 412 5.78 10.01 7.83
C SER A 412 4.61 10.04 6.85
N THR A 413 3.54 9.31 7.14
CA THR A 413 2.25 9.38 6.45
C THR A 413 1.69 10.79 6.57
N SER A 414 1.94 11.62 5.56
CA SER A 414 1.28 12.91 5.41
C SER A 414 -0.03 12.68 4.67
N GLU A 415 -1.16 12.98 5.31
CA GLU A 415 -2.47 13.15 4.66
C GLU A 415 -2.33 14.24 3.58
N GLN A 416 -2.05 13.85 2.34
CA GLN A 416 -2.05 14.76 1.22
C GLN A 416 -3.51 14.98 0.80
N THR A 417 -4.02 16.18 1.05
CA THR A 417 -5.31 16.62 0.53
C THR A 417 -5.16 16.83 -0.97
N LEU A 418 -5.70 15.89 -1.74
CA LEU A 418 -5.79 16.01 -3.19
C LEU A 418 -6.84 17.06 -3.56
N ASN A 419 -6.77 17.56 -4.80
CA ASN A 419 -7.87 18.36 -5.38
C ASN A 419 -9.08 17.50 -5.79
N TYR A 420 -9.08 16.22 -5.40
CA TYR A 420 -10.13 15.24 -5.66
C TYR A 420 -10.86 14.93 -4.36
N PRO A 421 -12.13 14.44 -4.41
CA PRO A 421 -12.91 14.08 -3.23
C PRO A 421 -12.46 12.74 -2.63
N PHE A 422 -11.16 12.48 -2.60
CA PHE A 422 -10.54 11.26 -2.11
C PHE A 422 -9.38 11.61 -1.19
N THR A 423 -9.17 10.81 -0.16
CA THR A 423 -8.01 10.94 0.73
C THR A 423 -7.03 9.80 0.46
N ILE A 424 -5.76 10.12 0.19
CA ILE A 424 -4.71 9.11 0.09
C ILE A 424 -4.31 8.68 1.50
N LEU A 425 -4.42 7.39 1.78
CA LEU A 425 -4.01 6.80 3.06
C LEU A 425 -2.58 6.26 3.00
N GLU A 426 -2.21 5.62 1.89
CA GLU A 426 -0.92 4.95 1.73
C GLU A 426 -0.46 5.04 0.26
N ILE A 427 0.84 5.24 0.05
CA ILE A 427 1.49 5.12 -1.25
C ILE A 427 2.68 4.18 -1.11
N LEU A 428 2.70 3.12 -1.91
CA LEU A 428 3.81 2.19 -2.02
C LEU A 428 4.37 2.24 -3.45
N GLU A 429 5.67 2.44 -3.55
CA GLU A 429 6.40 2.41 -4.82
C GLU A 429 7.33 1.20 -4.86
N ASP A 430 7.17 0.36 -5.86
CA ASP A 430 8.12 -0.70 -6.21
C ASP A 430 8.68 -0.44 -7.61
N ASN A 431 9.96 -0.12 -7.68
CA ASN A 431 10.64 0.21 -8.94
C ASN A 431 11.29 -1.02 -9.61
N GLY A 432 10.88 -2.23 -9.22
CA GLY A 432 11.45 -3.48 -9.68
C GLY A 432 12.90 -3.68 -9.22
N PRO A 433 13.43 -4.92 -9.28
CA PRO A 433 14.85 -5.13 -9.08
C PRO A 433 15.64 -4.43 -10.21
N PRO A 434 16.85 -3.91 -9.94
CA PRO A 434 17.75 -3.50 -11.01
C PRO A 434 18.01 -4.72 -11.90
N ALA A 435 17.88 -4.56 -13.22
CA ALA A 435 18.13 -5.64 -14.18
C ALA A 435 19.44 -6.36 -13.84
N SER A 436 19.36 -7.65 -13.52
CA SER A 436 20.51 -8.55 -13.66
C SER A 436 20.94 -8.46 -15.11
N ALA A 437 22.21 -8.14 -15.34
CA ALA A 437 22.77 -8.28 -16.67
C ALA A 437 22.77 -9.78 -16.98
N ASP A 438 21.76 -10.23 -17.71
CA ASP A 438 21.73 -11.61 -18.18
C ASP A 438 22.93 -11.80 -19.12
N GLU A 439 23.79 -12.75 -18.74
CA GLU A 439 24.87 -13.26 -19.57
C GLU A 439 24.29 -13.83 -20.87
N ASN A 440 24.93 -13.43 -21.97
CA ASN A 440 24.75 -13.89 -23.34
C ASN A 440 24.22 -15.32 -23.50
N SER A 441 23.15 -15.49 -24.30
CA SER A 441 22.84 -16.77 -24.95
C SER A 441 22.67 -16.57 -26.46
N GLU A 442 23.77 -16.74 -27.17
CA GLU A 442 23.80 -16.98 -28.62
C GLU A 442 24.96 -17.96 -28.84
N THR A 443 24.75 -19.28 -28.88
CA THR A 443 24.49 -20.08 -30.09
C THR A 443 24.52 -21.56 -29.68
N ASP A 444 23.61 -22.41 -30.18
CA ASP A 444 23.94 -23.45 -31.16
C ASP A 444 22.69 -24.28 -31.53
N ALA A 445 22.65 -24.67 -32.80
CA ALA A 445 21.58 -25.39 -33.44
C ALA A 445 21.59 -26.89 -33.11
N GLY A 446 20.41 -27.50 -33.04
CA GLY A 446 20.23 -28.86 -33.55
C GLY A 446 19.58 -29.89 -32.62
N VAL A 447 18.59 -30.56 -33.22
CA VAL A 447 18.00 -31.87 -32.87
C VAL A 447 16.83 -31.83 -31.89
N GLY A 448 15.63 -31.95 -32.47
CA GLY A 448 14.37 -32.06 -31.75
C GLY A 448 14.16 -33.41 -31.08
N THR A 449 13.24 -33.42 -30.12
CA THR A 449 12.25 -34.48 -29.95
C THR A 449 11.05 -33.91 -29.19
N THR A 450 9.89 -34.15 -29.79
CA THR A 450 8.52 -33.98 -29.31
C THR A 450 8.28 -34.39 -27.85
N THR A 451 7.45 -33.62 -27.13
CA THR A 451 6.14 -34.08 -26.59
C THR A 451 5.36 -32.87 -26.05
N ALA A 452 4.10 -32.79 -26.45
CA ALA A 452 3.18 -31.66 -26.24
C ALA A 452 2.42 -31.75 -24.90
N ALA A 453 2.08 -30.59 -24.34
CA ALA A 453 0.90 -30.36 -23.50
C ALA A 453 0.27 -29.00 -23.87
N PRO A 454 -1.06 -28.88 -24.04
CA PRO A 454 -1.67 -27.78 -24.78
C PRO A 454 -2.09 -26.58 -23.92
N ALA A 455 -1.95 -25.40 -24.52
CA ALA A 455 -2.51 -24.14 -24.05
C ALA A 455 -3.82 -23.80 -24.78
N ALA A 456 -4.75 -23.23 -24.00
CA ALA A 456 -5.74 -22.19 -24.32
C ALA A 456 -6.81 -22.43 -25.40
N THR A 457 -8.04 -22.07 -25.06
CA THR A 457 -9.01 -21.53 -26.04
C THR A 457 -9.85 -20.44 -25.37
N ALA A 458 -9.44 -19.19 -25.55
CA ALA A 458 -10.34 -18.04 -25.53
C ALA A 458 -10.52 -17.60 -26.99
N ARG A 459 -11.76 -17.63 -27.48
CA ARG A 459 -12.10 -17.38 -28.88
C ARG A 459 -12.88 -16.07 -28.99
N ALA A 460 -12.26 -15.06 -29.57
CA ALA A 460 -12.90 -13.79 -29.93
C ALA A 460 -13.82 -13.99 -31.14
N ALA A 461 -15.03 -13.42 -31.04
CA ALA A 461 -16.05 -13.45 -32.07
C ALA A 461 -15.84 -12.31 -33.08
N THR A 462 -15.73 -12.69 -34.36
CA THR A 462 -15.77 -11.75 -35.49
C THR A 462 -17.19 -11.73 -36.06
N VAL A 463 -17.82 -10.55 -36.01
CA VAL A 463 -19.09 -10.23 -36.66
C VAL A 463 -18.90 -10.23 -38.19
N ARG A 464 -19.78 -10.95 -38.91
CA ARG A 464 -19.99 -10.76 -40.36
C ARG A 464 -21.47 -10.57 -40.65
N SER A 465 -21.76 -9.42 -41.23
CA SER A 465 -23.00 -9.01 -41.88
C SER A 465 -23.17 -9.69 -43.23
N THR A 466 -24.36 -10.23 -43.53
CA THR A 466 -25.01 -10.37 -44.86
C THR A 466 -26.43 -10.91 -44.62
N SER A 467 -27.51 -10.13 -44.74
CA SER A 467 -28.32 -9.85 -45.96
C SER A 467 -29.05 -11.07 -46.58
N SER A 468 -30.39 -11.06 -46.45
CA SER A 468 -31.45 -11.50 -47.39
C SER A 468 -31.44 -12.93 -47.97
N ILE A 469 -32.48 -13.72 -47.65
CA ILE A 469 -33.70 -14.01 -48.46
C ILE A 469 -34.76 -14.63 -47.51
#